data_AF-A0A7W0A1Y8-F1
#
_entry.id   AF-A0A7W0A1Y8-F1
#
_cell.length_a   1.000
_cell.length_b   1.000
_cell.length_c   1.000
_cell.angle_alpha   90.00
_cell.angle_beta   90.00
_cell.angle_gamma   90.00
#
_symmetry.space_group_name_H-M   'P 1'
#
loop_
_entity.id
_entity.type
_entity.pdbx_description
1 polymer ?
#
loop_
_entity_poly.entity_id
_entity_poly.type
_entity_poly.pdbx_seq_one_letter_code
_entity_poly.pdbx_strand_id
1 'polypeptide(L)'
;MVAIGDSHVNPSEDRADLALLIAIPAISRWQFDRARLSLAEVTTFARSPDRLQRASAARAVLGVVRAVVRVTPGASLRAVDRSADGLIRQLDRLTDREREHYREEVARLVGHWKYAAPDDAAWRAWALPRGRLALPGLGGEATMAWAIRVWDRRPDQDASVDPALPALVAEARATFAPLASIDPGPDAAPTESPHHRDVLLSVVASVAARDGHDEPFGPTERFAFRRWHEPPVEPRSREVTR
;
A
#
# COMPACT_ATOMS: atom_id res chain seq x y z
N MET A 1 14.81 20.41 26.56
CA MET A 1 13.63 21.24 26.82
C MET A 1 14.08 22.67 26.81
N VAL A 2 13.49 23.48 25.93
CA VAL A 2 13.82 24.90 25.75
C VAL A 2 12.56 25.68 26.11
N ALA A 3 12.67 26.61 27.05
CA ALA A 3 11.58 27.53 27.37
C ALA A 3 11.62 28.71 26.40
N ILE A 4 10.49 29.01 25.75
CA ILE A 4 10.28 30.23 24.97
C ILE A 4 9.01 30.88 25.54
N GLY A 5 9.18 31.90 26.39
CA GLY A 5 8.08 32.45 27.20
C GLY A 5 7.51 31.39 28.17
N ASP A 6 6.18 31.32 28.28
CA ASP A 6 5.46 30.35 29.13
C ASP A 6 5.31 28.95 28.48
N SER A 7 5.89 28.73 27.30
CA SER A 7 5.79 27.47 26.56
C SER A 7 7.05 26.63 26.68
N HIS A 8 6.89 25.37 27.09
CA HIS A 8 7.95 24.37 27.09
C HIS A 8 8.01 23.68 25.72
N VAL A 9 9.05 23.97 24.95
CA VAL A 9 9.32 23.30 23.67
C VAL A 9 10.27 22.14 23.91
N ASN A 10 9.96 20.97 23.36
CA ASN A 10 10.88 19.84 23.33
C ASN A 10 11.18 19.49 21.87
N PRO A 11 12.21 20.12 21.26
CA PRO A 11 12.48 19.99 19.83
C PRO A 11 12.69 18.55 19.35
N SER A 12 13.16 17.66 20.24
CA SER A 12 13.29 16.23 19.92
C SER A 12 11.93 15.54 19.84
N GLU A 13 11.01 15.85 20.75
CA GLU A 13 9.64 15.30 20.70
C GLU A 13 8.86 15.87 19.51
N ASP A 14 9.02 17.16 19.21
CA ASP A 14 8.36 17.79 18.05
C ASP A 14 8.85 17.16 16.73
N ARG A 15 10.15 16.85 16.65
CA ARG A 15 10.71 16.12 15.52
C ARG A 15 10.17 14.69 15.42
N ALA A 16 10.01 14.00 16.55
CA ALA A 16 9.40 12.68 16.58
C ALA A 16 7.94 12.71 16.12
N ASP A 17 7.17 13.74 16.51
CA ASP A 17 5.79 13.93 16.06
C ASP A 17 5.71 14.20 14.56
N LEU A 18 6.58 15.07 14.03
CA LEU A 18 6.67 15.31 12.59
C LEU A 18 7.02 14.02 11.83
N ALA A 19 7.94 13.23 12.36
CA ALA A 19 8.31 11.96 11.76
C ALA A 19 7.15 10.95 11.75
N LEU A 20 6.33 10.88 12.81
CA LEU A 20 5.09 10.08 12.82
C LEU A 20 4.07 10.59 11.79
N LEU A 21 3.88 11.91 11.70
CA LEU A 21 2.98 12.55 10.73
C LEU A 21 3.40 12.28 9.28
N ILE A 22 4.69 12.03 9.02
CA ILE A 22 5.19 11.64 7.69
C ILE A 22 5.06 10.12 7.47
N ALA A 23 5.38 9.32 8.49
CA ALA A 23 5.39 7.86 8.39
C ALA A 23 4.01 7.28 8.06
N ILE A 24 2.97 7.73 8.77
CA ILE A 24 1.62 7.17 8.64
C ILE A 24 1.05 7.34 7.21
N PRO A 25 1.06 8.55 6.60
CA PRO A 25 0.67 8.73 5.21
C PRO A 25 1.56 7.97 4.22
N ALA A 26 2.85 7.83 4.51
CA ALA A 26 3.77 7.07 3.66
C ALA A 26 3.39 5.57 3.62
N ILE A 27 2.96 4.99 4.74
CA ILE A 27 2.43 3.61 4.79
C ILE A 27 1.20 3.48 3.91
N SER A 28 0.21 4.38 4.05
CA SER A 28 -1.01 4.36 3.22
C SER A 28 -0.74 4.48 1.72
N ARG A 29 0.35 5.16 1.34
CA ARG A 29 0.73 5.38 -0.07
C ARG A 29 1.78 4.38 -0.57
N TRP A 30 2.05 3.32 0.21
CA TRP A 30 3.07 2.29 -0.06
C TRP A 30 4.50 2.83 -0.29
N GLN A 31 4.82 4.00 0.28
CA GLN A 31 6.16 4.57 0.27
C GLN A 31 7.00 3.93 1.39
N PHE A 32 7.27 2.63 1.27
CA PHE A 32 7.81 1.81 2.35
C PHE A 32 9.16 2.30 2.89
N ASP A 33 10.06 2.76 2.01
CA ASP A 33 11.37 3.26 2.45
C ASP A 33 11.25 4.58 3.19
N ARG A 34 10.38 5.49 2.72
CA ARG A 34 10.08 6.74 3.43
C ARG A 34 9.48 6.45 4.80
N ALA A 35 8.48 5.56 4.88
CA ALA A 35 7.89 5.16 6.15
C ALA A 35 8.93 4.57 7.10
N ARG A 36 9.81 3.68 6.61
CA ARG A 36 10.89 3.06 7.41
C ARG A 36 11.85 4.10 7.97
N LEU A 37 12.32 5.04 7.13
CA LEU A 37 13.23 6.10 7.54
C LEU A 37 12.59 7.03 8.57
N SER A 38 11.36 7.49 8.32
CA SER A 38 10.64 8.33 9.27
C SER A 38 10.38 7.63 10.60
N LEU A 39 10.00 6.35 10.61
CA LEU A 39 9.84 5.60 11.87
C LEU A 39 11.16 5.43 12.64
N ALA A 40 12.28 5.29 11.95
CA ALA A 40 13.61 5.27 12.58
C ALA A 40 13.93 6.61 13.26
N GLU A 41 13.56 7.74 12.65
CA GLU A 41 13.69 9.06 13.28
C GLU A 41 12.86 9.14 14.57
N VAL A 42 11.62 8.64 14.59
CA VAL A 42 10.79 8.65 15.81
C VAL A 42 11.53 7.97 16.97
N THR A 43 12.14 6.81 16.73
CA THR A 43 12.87 6.08 17.79
C THR A 43 14.18 6.73 18.19
N THR A 44 14.75 7.55 17.31
CA THR A 44 15.96 8.32 17.62
C THR A 44 15.64 9.51 18.53
N PHE A 45 14.49 10.18 18.32
CA PHE A 45 14.18 11.46 18.96
C PHE A 45 13.11 11.39 20.06
N ALA A 46 12.18 10.45 20.03
CA ALA A 46 11.14 10.32 21.04
C ALA A 46 11.69 9.82 22.38
N ARG A 47 11.30 10.47 23.47
CA ARG A 47 11.46 9.98 24.84
C ARG A 47 10.12 9.63 25.48
N SER A 48 9.02 10.18 24.97
CA SER A 48 7.67 9.80 25.39
C SER A 48 7.37 8.33 25.07
N PRO A 49 6.97 7.51 26.08
CA PRO A 49 6.53 6.14 25.88
C PRO A 49 5.38 6.02 24.87
N ASP A 50 4.44 6.97 24.89
CA ASP A 50 3.26 6.96 24.02
C ASP A 50 3.67 7.05 22.54
N ARG A 51 4.64 7.93 22.22
CA ARG A 51 5.17 8.08 20.86
C ARG A 51 5.95 6.85 20.41
N LEU A 52 6.74 6.25 21.31
CA LEU A 52 7.47 5.01 21.02
C LEU A 52 6.51 3.85 20.75
N GLN A 53 5.39 3.77 21.47
CA GLN A 53 4.36 2.77 21.22
C GLN A 53 3.60 3.03 19.91
N ARG A 54 3.23 4.28 19.59
CA ARG A 54 2.67 4.63 18.28
C ARG A 54 3.60 4.26 17.13
N ALA A 55 4.90 4.54 17.27
CA ALA A 55 5.90 4.12 16.28
C ALA A 55 5.97 2.60 16.14
N SER A 56 5.83 1.85 17.24
CA SER A 56 5.82 0.39 17.25
C SER A 56 4.59 -0.18 16.56
N ALA A 57 3.39 0.37 16.82
CA ALA A 57 2.17 0.03 16.09
C ALA A 57 2.33 0.30 14.59
N ALA A 58 2.82 1.48 14.22
CA ALA A 58 3.04 1.86 12.83
C ALA A 58 4.04 0.94 12.12
N ARG A 59 5.09 0.46 12.82
CA ARG A 59 6.02 -0.55 12.28
C ARG A 59 5.36 -1.90 12.06
N ALA A 60 4.55 -2.37 13.00
CA ALA A 60 3.81 -3.62 12.84
C ALA A 60 2.87 -3.56 11.63
N VAL A 61 2.11 -2.47 11.50
CA VAL A 61 1.25 -2.21 10.34
C VAL A 61 2.06 -2.11 9.05
N LEU A 62 3.18 -1.38 9.03
CA LEU A 62 4.07 -1.31 7.86
C LEU A 62 4.52 -2.71 7.42
N GLY A 63 4.86 -3.58 8.36
CA GLY A 63 5.21 -4.98 8.10
C GLY A 63 4.06 -5.75 7.43
N VAL A 64 2.84 -5.61 7.95
CA VAL A 64 1.63 -6.22 7.38
C VAL A 64 1.34 -5.69 5.98
N VAL A 65 1.28 -4.36 5.80
CA VAL A 65 0.99 -3.73 4.50
C VAL A 65 2.03 -4.15 3.46
N ARG A 66 3.32 -4.15 3.83
CA ARG A 66 4.38 -4.61 2.95
C ARG A 66 4.21 -6.08 2.58
N ALA A 67 3.85 -6.94 3.52
CA ALA A 67 3.61 -8.36 3.25
C ALA A 67 2.37 -8.56 2.35
N VAL A 68 1.25 -7.91 2.66
CA VAL A 68 0.02 -7.93 1.87
C VAL A 68 0.29 -7.52 0.44
N VAL A 69 1.06 -6.46 0.20
CA VAL A 69 1.35 -6.00 -1.18
C VAL A 69 2.41 -6.86 -1.88
N ARG A 70 3.39 -7.43 -1.16
CA ARG A 70 4.53 -8.15 -1.77
C ARG A 70 4.40 -9.67 -1.80
N VAL A 71 3.43 -10.26 -1.13
CA VAL A 71 3.21 -11.71 -1.13
C VAL A 71 1.97 -12.02 -1.97
N THR A 72 2.09 -12.95 -2.92
CA THR A 72 0.98 -13.33 -3.81
C THR A 72 -0.18 -13.92 -3.01
N PRO A 73 -1.45 -13.49 -3.26
CA PRO A 73 -2.63 -14.07 -2.65
C PRO A 73 -2.62 -15.60 -2.71
N GLY A 74 -2.98 -16.24 -1.61
CA GLY A 74 -2.96 -17.70 -1.44
C GLY A 74 -1.68 -18.27 -0.81
N ALA A 75 -0.60 -17.48 -0.69
CA ALA A 75 0.58 -17.88 0.07
C ALA A 75 0.35 -17.78 1.61
N SER A 76 1.40 -17.87 2.45
CA SER A 76 1.22 -17.75 3.90
C SER A 76 1.61 -16.36 4.41
N LEU A 77 0.70 -15.69 5.12
CA LEU A 77 0.96 -14.46 5.90
C LEU A 77 0.94 -14.68 7.42
N ARG A 78 0.75 -15.92 7.89
CA ARG A 78 0.45 -16.24 9.30
C ARG A 78 1.50 -15.74 10.31
N ALA A 79 2.76 -15.63 9.90
CA ALA A 79 3.83 -15.16 10.78
C ALA A 79 3.74 -13.64 11.01
N VAL A 80 3.53 -12.86 9.95
CA VAL A 80 3.45 -11.40 10.00
C VAL A 80 2.17 -10.96 10.72
N ASP A 81 1.05 -11.60 10.41
CA ASP A 81 -0.26 -11.34 11.02
C ASP A 81 -0.24 -11.55 12.55
N ARG A 82 0.18 -12.75 13.01
CA ARG A 82 0.28 -13.05 14.45
C ARG A 82 1.27 -12.15 15.19
N SER A 83 2.38 -11.80 14.55
CA SER A 83 3.37 -10.90 15.16
C SER A 83 2.82 -9.50 15.33
N ALA A 84 2.07 -9.00 14.35
CA ALA A 84 1.44 -7.68 14.42
C ALA A 84 0.32 -7.63 15.46
N ASP A 85 -0.62 -8.58 15.44
CA ASP A 85 -1.71 -8.66 16.43
C ASP A 85 -1.17 -8.82 17.86
N GLY A 86 -0.18 -9.71 18.04
CA GLY A 86 0.47 -9.91 19.33
C GLY A 86 1.14 -8.64 19.87
N LEU A 87 1.87 -7.92 19.02
CA LEU A 87 2.51 -6.66 19.39
C LEU A 87 1.47 -5.58 19.73
N ILE A 88 0.45 -5.38 18.89
CA ILE A 88 -0.55 -4.31 19.09
C ILE A 88 -1.30 -4.49 20.41
N ARG A 89 -1.63 -5.73 20.80
CA ARG A 89 -2.28 -6.03 22.08
C ARG A 89 -1.46 -5.63 23.30
N GLN A 90 -0.13 -5.56 23.18
CA GLN A 90 0.79 -5.25 24.28
C GLN A 90 1.06 -3.74 24.43
N LEU A 91 0.54 -2.89 23.53
CA LEU A 91 0.77 -1.44 23.54
C LEU A 91 -0.19 -0.70 24.49
N ASP A 92 0.06 -0.83 25.79
CA ASP A 92 -0.77 -0.31 26.87
C ASP A 92 -0.91 1.22 26.94
N ARG A 93 -0.04 1.99 26.28
CA ARG A 93 -0.08 3.46 26.22
C ARG A 93 -0.95 4.02 25.10
N LEU A 94 -1.37 3.19 24.16
CA LEU A 94 -2.38 3.58 23.18
C LEU A 94 -3.76 3.52 23.81
N THR A 95 -4.68 4.38 23.35
CA THR A 95 -6.09 4.26 23.75
C THR A 95 -6.66 2.95 23.23
N ASP A 96 -7.68 2.39 23.91
CA ASP A 96 -8.35 1.16 23.47
C ASP A 96 -8.87 1.27 22.04
N ARG A 97 -9.42 2.44 21.68
CA ARG A 97 -9.92 2.73 20.32
C ARG A 97 -8.80 2.74 19.28
N GLU A 98 -7.67 3.37 19.59
CA GLU A 98 -6.51 3.41 18.70
C GLU A 98 -5.94 1.99 18.50
N ARG A 99 -5.84 1.18 19.56
CA ARG A 99 -5.43 -0.24 19.45
C ARG A 99 -6.39 -1.06 18.59
N GLU A 100 -7.69 -0.92 18.82
CA GLU A 100 -8.69 -1.69 18.08
C GLU A 100 -8.67 -1.31 16.59
N HIS A 101 -8.55 -0.02 16.26
CA HIS A 101 -8.38 0.42 14.87
C HIS A 101 -7.21 -0.28 14.18
N TYR A 102 -6.03 -0.34 14.80
CA TYR A 102 -4.88 -1.02 14.19
C TYR A 102 -5.13 -2.52 14.00
N ARG A 103 -5.82 -3.18 14.93
CA ARG A 103 -6.18 -4.60 14.83
C ARG A 103 -7.18 -4.86 13.71
N GLU A 104 -8.27 -4.10 13.68
CA GLU A 104 -9.30 -4.17 12.64
C GLU A 104 -8.70 -3.93 11.27
N GLU A 105 -7.78 -2.97 11.16
CA GLU A 105 -7.13 -2.64 9.91
C GLU A 105 -6.16 -3.74 9.44
N VAL A 106 -5.40 -4.36 10.35
CA VAL A 106 -4.60 -5.57 10.03
C VAL A 106 -5.51 -6.70 9.56
N ALA A 107 -6.60 -6.97 10.27
CA ALA A 107 -7.57 -8.00 9.91
C ALA A 107 -8.22 -7.72 8.54
N ARG A 108 -8.58 -6.46 8.26
CA ARG A 108 -9.16 -6.02 6.99
C ARG A 108 -8.19 -6.25 5.84
N LEU A 109 -6.94 -5.80 5.97
CA LEU A 109 -5.92 -5.95 4.93
C LEU A 109 -5.62 -7.42 4.64
N VAL A 110 -5.48 -8.25 5.68
CA VAL A 110 -5.27 -9.69 5.55
C VAL A 110 -6.51 -10.38 4.96
N GLY A 111 -7.70 -9.93 5.33
CA GLY A 111 -8.98 -10.41 4.80
C GLY A 111 -9.13 -10.17 3.31
N HIS A 112 -8.91 -8.94 2.84
CA HIS A 112 -8.91 -8.62 1.40
C HIS A 112 -7.84 -9.39 0.64
N TRP A 113 -6.65 -9.56 1.23
CA TRP A 113 -5.57 -10.34 0.63
C TRP A 113 -5.93 -11.82 0.47
N LYS A 114 -6.63 -12.43 1.45
CA LYS A 114 -7.15 -13.80 1.35
C LYS A 114 -8.24 -13.91 0.29
N TYR A 115 -9.17 -12.95 0.28
CA TYR A 115 -10.27 -12.89 -0.69
C TYR A 115 -9.77 -12.75 -2.14
N ALA A 116 -8.64 -12.07 -2.34
CA ALA A 116 -8.01 -11.92 -3.65
C ALA A 116 -7.42 -13.22 -4.23
N ALA A 117 -7.32 -14.32 -3.46
CA ALA A 117 -6.79 -15.57 -3.98
C ALA A 117 -7.77 -16.29 -4.94
N PRO A 118 -9.06 -16.47 -4.58
CA PRO A 118 -10.04 -17.08 -5.48
C PRO A 118 -10.75 -16.11 -6.43
N ASP A 119 -10.68 -14.80 -6.21
CA ASP A 119 -11.46 -13.80 -6.96
C ASP A 119 -10.56 -13.02 -7.94
N ASP A 120 -10.82 -13.15 -9.23
CA ASP A 120 -9.99 -12.53 -10.28
C ASP A 120 -10.01 -10.99 -10.23
N ALA A 121 -11.15 -10.37 -9.91
CA ALA A 121 -11.25 -8.92 -9.82
C ALA A 121 -10.43 -8.37 -8.65
N ALA A 122 -10.55 -9.01 -7.48
CA ALA A 122 -9.76 -8.68 -6.30
C ALA A 122 -8.28 -9.00 -6.50
N TRP A 123 -7.93 -10.07 -7.23
CA TRP A 123 -6.55 -10.38 -7.59
C TRP A 123 -5.93 -9.30 -8.48
N ARG A 124 -6.67 -8.86 -9.52
CA ARG A 124 -6.22 -7.77 -10.41
C ARG A 124 -6.01 -6.48 -9.60
N ALA A 125 -6.96 -6.12 -8.74
CA ALA A 125 -6.87 -4.98 -7.85
C ALA A 125 -5.63 -5.03 -6.94
N TRP A 126 -5.26 -6.22 -6.44
CA TRP A 126 -4.05 -6.45 -5.66
C TRP A 126 -2.75 -6.32 -6.48
N ALA A 127 -2.75 -6.80 -7.72
CA ALA A 127 -1.56 -6.82 -8.58
C ALA A 127 -1.16 -5.41 -9.09
N LEU A 128 -2.12 -4.49 -9.24
CA LEU A 128 -1.86 -3.12 -9.71
C LEU A 128 -0.87 -2.32 -8.82
N PRO A 129 -1.02 -2.27 -7.48
CA PRO A 129 -0.01 -1.71 -6.58
C PRO A 129 1.40 -2.26 -6.80
N ARG A 130 1.54 -3.54 -7.18
CA ARG A 130 2.86 -4.15 -7.42
C ARG A 130 3.52 -3.66 -8.68
N GLY A 131 2.75 -3.57 -9.77
CA GLY A 131 3.23 -2.98 -11.02
C GLY A 131 3.74 -1.55 -10.77
N ARG A 132 3.01 -0.77 -9.98
CA ARG A 132 3.41 0.59 -9.59
C ARG A 132 4.68 0.62 -8.73
N LEU A 133 4.81 -0.28 -7.76
CA LEU A 133 5.98 -0.35 -6.87
C LEU A 133 7.26 -0.82 -7.57
N ALA A 134 7.16 -1.47 -8.73
CA ALA A 134 8.33 -1.89 -9.50
C ALA A 134 8.99 -0.73 -10.28
N LEU A 135 8.25 0.32 -10.61
CA LEU A 135 8.74 1.47 -11.40
C LEU A 135 10.02 2.13 -10.85
N PRO A 136 10.17 2.39 -9.53
CA PRO A 136 11.30 3.17 -9.02
C PRO A 136 12.60 2.38 -8.82
N GLY A 137 12.66 1.06 -9.09
CA GLY A 137 13.89 0.31 -8.76
C GLY A 137 14.06 -1.12 -9.25
N LEU A 138 13.06 -1.76 -9.88
CA LEU A 138 13.16 -3.17 -10.35
C LEU A 138 13.22 -3.31 -11.88
N GLY A 139 13.36 -2.21 -12.61
CA GLY A 139 13.25 -2.19 -14.06
C GLY A 139 11.79 -2.24 -14.50
N GLY A 140 11.45 -1.48 -15.54
CA GLY A 140 10.04 -1.43 -15.96
C GLY A 140 9.54 -2.73 -16.60
N GLU A 141 10.41 -3.71 -16.83
CA GLU A 141 10.06 -5.11 -17.14
C GLU A 141 9.20 -5.74 -16.05
N ALA A 142 9.54 -5.58 -14.77
CA ALA A 142 8.73 -6.11 -13.68
C ALA A 142 7.33 -5.45 -13.63
N THR A 143 7.27 -4.14 -13.91
CA THR A 143 5.99 -3.42 -14.06
C THR A 143 5.15 -4.01 -15.20
N MET A 144 5.78 -4.21 -16.36
CA MET A 144 5.12 -4.73 -17.56
C MET A 144 4.64 -6.18 -17.37
N ALA A 145 5.43 -7.03 -16.72
CA ALA A 145 5.02 -8.40 -16.37
C ALA A 145 3.80 -8.43 -15.45
N TRP A 146 3.68 -7.52 -14.48
CA TRP A 146 2.49 -7.41 -13.65
C TRP A 146 1.28 -6.90 -14.43
N ALA A 147 1.47 -5.92 -15.32
CA ALA A 147 0.40 -5.40 -16.17
C ALA A 147 -0.16 -6.49 -17.11
N ILE A 148 0.72 -7.29 -17.73
CA ILE A 148 0.31 -8.43 -18.57
C ILE A 148 -0.47 -9.47 -17.76
N ARG A 149 0.00 -9.86 -16.57
CA ARG A 149 -0.74 -10.82 -15.72
C ARG A 149 -2.13 -10.32 -15.32
N VAL A 150 -2.28 -9.01 -15.10
CA VAL A 150 -3.58 -8.38 -14.83
C VAL A 150 -4.47 -8.42 -16.07
N TRP A 151 -3.90 -8.19 -17.25
CA TRP A 151 -4.60 -8.32 -18.53
C TRP A 151 -5.07 -9.75 -18.80
N ASP A 152 -4.23 -10.75 -18.54
CA ASP A 152 -4.51 -12.16 -18.83
C ASP A 152 -5.63 -12.74 -17.97
N ARG A 153 -5.80 -12.24 -16.74
CA ARG A 153 -6.84 -12.66 -15.80
C ARG A 153 -8.15 -11.90 -15.99
N ARG A 154 -8.50 -11.59 -17.24
CA ARG A 154 -9.75 -10.91 -17.58
C ARG A 154 -10.75 -11.92 -18.11
N PRO A 155 -11.91 -12.10 -17.45
CA PRO A 155 -12.92 -13.05 -17.90
C PRO A 155 -13.49 -12.66 -19.28
N ASP A 156 -13.58 -11.36 -19.60
CA ASP A 156 -13.99 -10.88 -20.92
C ASP A 156 -13.16 -9.66 -21.33
N GLN A 157 -12.37 -9.79 -22.41
CA GLN A 157 -11.55 -8.71 -22.95
C GLN A 157 -12.41 -7.73 -23.75
N ASP A 158 -12.94 -6.71 -23.08
CA ASP A 158 -13.69 -5.66 -23.75
C ASP A 158 -12.74 -4.51 -24.15
N ALA A 159 -12.47 -4.38 -25.44
CA ALA A 159 -11.56 -3.38 -26.01
C ALA A 159 -12.16 -1.96 -26.06
N SER A 160 -13.40 -1.79 -25.61
CA SER A 160 -14.14 -0.52 -25.68
C SER A 160 -13.57 0.60 -24.80
N VAL A 161 -12.81 0.29 -23.75
CA VAL A 161 -12.26 1.29 -22.82
C VAL A 161 -10.95 1.91 -23.34
N ASP A 162 -10.11 1.12 -23.99
CA ASP A 162 -8.86 1.58 -24.62
C ASP A 162 -8.59 0.67 -25.85
N PRO A 163 -8.92 1.14 -27.05
CA PRO A 163 -8.72 0.36 -28.29
C PRO A 163 -7.25 0.04 -28.58
N ALA A 164 -6.30 0.80 -28.03
CA ALA A 164 -4.87 0.59 -28.24
C ALA A 164 -4.25 -0.41 -27.24
N LEU A 165 -4.92 -0.65 -26.10
CA LEU A 165 -4.42 -1.51 -25.05
C LEU A 165 -4.10 -2.96 -25.51
N PRO A 166 -4.90 -3.63 -26.36
CA PRO A 166 -4.53 -4.95 -26.88
C PRO A 166 -3.21 -4.96 -27.65
N ALA A 167 -2.95 -3.91 -28.45
CA ALA A 167 -1.71 -3.77 -29.21
C ALA A 167 -0.52 -3.50 -28.28
N LEU A 168 -0.68 -2.58 -27.32
CA LEU A 168 0.33 -2.29 -26.30
C LEU A 168 0.71 -3.52 -25.47
N VAL A 169 -0.27 -4.37 -25.12
CA VAL A 169 -0.01 -5.62 -24.40
C VAL A 169 0.68 -6.65 -25.30
N ALA A 170 0.34 -6.71 -26.59
CA ALA A 170 1.01 -7.59 -27.54
C ALA A 170 2.50 -7.20 -27.73
N GLU A 171 2.78 -5.91 -27.88
CA GLU A 171 4.15 -5.36 -27.93
C GLU A 171 4.90 -5.64 -26.63
N ALA A 172 4.25 -5.41 -25.48
CA ALA A 172 4.82 -5.70 -24.17
C ALA A 172 5.20 -7.18 -24.00
N ARG A 173 4.38 -8.11 -24.53
CA ARG A 173 4.69 -9.54 -24.56
C ARG A 173 5.86 -9.86 -25.49
N ALA A 174 5.95 -9.18 -26.63
CA ALA A 174 7.06 -9.35 -27.57
C ALA A 174 8.41 -9.00 -26.92
N THR A 175 8.47 -8.01 -26.02
CA THR A 175 9.68 -7.70 -25.23
C THR A 175 10.16 -8.89 -24.36
N PHE A 176 9.26 -9.75 -23.89
CA PHE A 176 9.61 -10.94 -23.10
C PHE A 176 9.85 -12.20 -23.93
N ALA A 177 9.42 -12.24 -25.20
CA ALA A 177 9.50 -13.44 -26.05
C ALA A 177 10.94 -13.96 -26.26
N PRO A 178 11.98 -13.12 -26.41
CA PRO A 178 13.36 -13.56 -26.49
C PRO A 178 13.87 -14.21 -25.18
N LEU A 179 13.37 -13.78 -24.02
CA LEU A 179 13.76 -14.34 -22.72
C LEU A 179 13.15 -15.73 -22.46
N ALA A 180 12.05 -16.04 -23.14
CA ALA A 180 11.38 -17.34 -23.07
C ALA A 180 11.91 -18.35 -24.11
N SER A 181 12.65 -17.88 -25.11
CA SER A 181 13.18 -18.68 -26.21
C SER A 181 14.66 -19.02 -25.95
N ILE A 182 15.02 -20.31 -25.94
CA ILE A 182 16.41 -20.75 -25.72
C ILE A 182 17.33 -20.40 -26.92
N ASP A 183 16.76 -20.10 -28.08
CA ASP A 183 17.50 -19.77 -29.30
C ASP A 183 16.86 -18.52 -29.97
N PRO A 184 17.36 -17.31 -29.70
CA PRO A 184 16.87 -16.10 -30.35
C PRO A 184 17.31 -16.13 -31.82
N GLY A 185 16.39 -16.49 -32.71
CA GLY A 185 16.63 -16.46 -34.16
C GLY A 185 17.13 -15.07 -34.61
N PRO A 186 17.98 -14.99 -35.65
CA PRO A 186 18.78 -13.81 -35.99
C PRO A 186 18.01 -12.56 -36.46
N ASP A 187 16.68 -12.58 -36.47
CA ASP A 187 15.83 -11.57 -37.14
C ASP A 187 14.81 -10.86 -36.23
N ALA A 188 14.95 -10.95 -34.90
CA ALA A 188 14.14 -10.11 -34.00
C ALA A 188 14.65 -8.66 -34.05
N ALA A 189 14.23 -7.90 -35.07
CA ALA A 189 14.43 -6.46 -35.11
C ALA A 189 13.90 -5.83 -33.81
N PRO A 190 14.59 -4.85 -33.22
CA PRO A 190 14.10 -4.18 -32.03
C PRO A 190 12.87 -3.36 -32.39
N THR A 191 11.69 -3.91 -32.16
CA THR A 191 10.47 -3.09 -32.01
C THR A 191 10.70 -2.17 -30.81
N GLU A 192 10.46 -0.88 -31.00
CA GLU A 192 10.53 0.10 -29.91
C GLU A 192 9.67 -0.40 -28.76
N SER A 193 10.30 -0.74 -27.63
CA SER A 193 9.57 -1.35 -26.52
C SER A 193 8.62 -0.33 -25.92
N PRO A 194 7.33 -0.68 -25.70
CA PRO A 194 6.36 0.27 -25.21
C PRO A 194 6.79 0.79 -23.84
N HIS A 195 6.57 2.08 -23.59
CA HIS A 195 6.89 2.66 -22.30
C HIS A 195 6.12 1.92 -21.19
N HIS A 196 6.85 1.27 -20.29
CA HIS A 196 6.30 0.42 -19.22
C HIS A 196 5.24 1.11 -18.35
N ARG A 197 5.38 2.43 -18.18
CA ARG A 197 4.41 3.26 -17.46
C ARG A 197 3.07 3.33 -18.21
N ASP A 198 3.10 3.44 -19.53
CA ASP A 198 1.91 3.64 -20.35
C ASP A 198 1.11 2.33 -20.41
N VAL A 199 1.80 1.19 -20.57
CA VAL A 199 1.17 -0.15 -20.44
C VAL A 199 0.48 -0.30 -19.08
N LEU A 200 1.15 0.08 -17.98
CA LEU A 200 0.54 0.02 -16.65
C LEU A 200 -0.67 0.96 -16.53
N LEU A 201 -0.57 2.19 -17.00
CA LEU A 201 -1.65 3.19 -16.91
C LEU A 201 -2.88 2.77 -17.72
N SER A 202 -2.70 2.27 -18.95
CA SER A 202 -3.80 1.75 -19.77
C SER A 202 -4.47 0.54 -19.12
N VAL A 203 -3.68 -0.40 -18.55
CA VAL A 203 -4.25 -1.55 -17.81
C VAL A 203 -5.03 -1.08 -16.57
N VAL A 204 -4.50 -0.12 -15.80
CA VAL A 204 -5.19 0.47 -14.64
C VAL A 204 -6.51 1.11 -15.05
N ALA A 205 -6.50 1.96 -16.08
CA ALA A 205 -7.69 2.66 -16.57
C ALA A 205 -8.77 1.67 -17.01
N SER A 206 -8.36 0.61 -17.72
CA SER A 206 -9.27 -0.43 -18.18
C SER A 206 -9.85 -1.29 -17.04
N VAL A 207 -9.09 -1.57 -15.98
CA VAL A 207 -9.62 -2.22 -14.77
C VAL A 207 -10.60 -1.31 -14.04
N ALA A 208 -10.26 -0.02 -13.88
CA ALA A 208 -11.09 0.97 -13.18
C ALA A 208 -12.46 1.19 -13.86
N ALA A 209 -12.49 1.26 -15.20
CA ALA A 209 -13.73 1.46 -15.94
C ALA A 209 -14.70 0.25 -15.85
N ARG A 210 -14.17 -0.98 -15.74
CA ARG A 210 -14.97 -2.20 -15.78
C ARG A 210 -15.46 -2.65 -14.42
N ASP A 211 -14.60 -2.58 -13.40
CA ASP A 211 -14.90 -3.15 -12.09
C ASP A 211 -15.82 -2.25 -11.24
N GLY A 212 -16.34 -1.14 -11.81
CA GLY A 212 -17.44 -0.34 -11.24
C GLY A 212 -17.10 0.38 -9.94
N HIS A 213 -16.95 1.70 -10.00
CA HIS A 213 -16.72 2.52 -8.81
C HIS A 213 -18.03 2.87 -8.08
N ASP A 214 -18.62 1.93 -7.35
CA ASP A 214 -19.54 2.27 -6.25
C ASP A 214 -18.84 2.34 -4.89
N GLU A 215 -17.56 1.95 -4.82
CA GLU A 215 -16.73 2.20 -3.63
C GLU A 215 -15.97 3.52 -3.78
N PRO A 216 -16.08 4.44 -2.81
CA PRO A 216 -15.49 5.79 -2.86
C PRO A 216 -13.95 5.86 -2.98
N PHE A 217 -13.27 4.71 -3.07
CA PHE A 217 -11.83 4.56 -2.89
C PHE A 217 -11.11 3.84 -4.07
N GLY A 218 -11.82 3.30 -5.06
CA GLY A 218 -11.18 2.64 -6.23
C GLY A 218 -10.39 1.35 -5.93
N PRO A 219 -9.97 0.59 -6.97
CA PRO A 219 -9.57 -0.81 -6.83
C PRO A 219 -8.32 -0.98 -5.95
N THR A 220 -7.39 -0.04 -6.04
CA THR A 220 -6.10 -0.17 -5.34
C THR A 220 -6.16 0.22 -3.86
N GLU A 221 -7.12 1.06 -3.45
CA GLU A 221 -7.21 1.54 -2.06
C GLU A 221 -7.72 0.47 -1.09
N ARG A 222 -8.33 -0.61 -1.60
CA ARG A 222 -8.66 -1.80 -0.81
C ARG A 222 -7.45 -2.36 -0.04
N PHE A 223 -6.24 -2.19 -0.59
CA PHE A 223 -4.97 -2.64 0.01
C PHE A 223 -4.15 -1.49 0.61
N ALA A 224 -4.71 -0.27 0.66
CA ALA A 224 -4.09 0.85 1.33
C ALA A 224 -4.43 0.84 2.83
N PHE A 225 -3.46 1.25 3.65
CA PHE A 225 -3.66 1.40 5.09
C PHE A 225 -4.59 2.58 5.41
N ARG A 226 -5.67 2.31 6.17
CA ARG A 226 -6.58 3.31 6.73
C ARG A 226 -5.98 3.92 7.98
N ARG A 227 -5.76 5.23 7.93
CA ARG A 227 -5.09 5.97 9.01
C ARG A 227 -6.02 6.10 10.21
N TRP A 228 -5.43 6.02 11.40
CA TRP A 228 -6.13 6.43 12.61
C TRP A 228 -6.29 7.95 12.58
N HIS A 229 -7.52 8.39 12.82
CA HIS A 229 -7.86 9.78 13.08
C HIS A 229 -8.53 9.82 14.44
N GLU A 230 -7.96 10.60 15.37
CA GLU A 230 -8.61 10.77 16.67
C GLU A 230 -9.98 11.40 16.45
N PRO A 231 -11.07 10.77 16.95
CA PRO A 231 -12.40 11.33 16.77
C PRO A 231 -12.47 12.70 17.47
N PRO A 232 -13.19 13.68 16.88
CA PRO A 232 -13.38 14.96 17.54
C PRO A 232 -14.00 14.74 18.92
N VAL A 233 -13.41 15.35 19.94
CA VAL A 233 -14.01 15.36 21.28
C VAL A 233 -15.30 16.15 21.17
N GLU A 234 -16.45 15.49 21.26
CA GLU A 234 -17.73 16.18 21.31
C GLU A 234 -17.70 17.18 22.47
N PRO A 235 -17.98 18.47 22.22
CA PRO A 235 -18.05 19.44 23.31
C PRO A 235 -19.16 18.97 24.25
N ARG A 236 -18.79 18.66 25.50
CA ARG A 236 -19.77 18.35 26.56
C ARG A 236 -20.78 19.49 26.57
N SER A 237 -22.00 19.21 26.13
CA SER A 237 -23.13 20.11 26.28
C SER A 237 -23.16 20.54 27.73
N ARG A 238 -22.85 21.81 28.00
CA ARG A 238 -23.07 22.37 29.33
C ARG A 238 -24.57 22.26 29.57
N GLU A 239 -24.98 21.34 30.42
CA GLU A 239 -26.29 21.39 31.04
C GLU A 239 -26.38 22.76 31.73
N VAL A 240 -27.09 23.68 31.09
CA VAL A 240 -27.51 24.93 31.71
C VAL A 240 -28.66 24.54 32.64
N THR A 241 -28.33 24.23 33.88
CA THR A 241 -29.31 24.12 34.95
C THR A 241 -29.99 25.48 35.08
N ARG A 242 -31.31 25.51 34.84
CA ARG A 242 -32.17 26.67 35.13
C ARG A 242 -32.57 26.68 36.59
#